data_AF-A0A7D5BSP5-F1
#
_entry.id   AF-A0A7D5BSP5-F1
#
_cell.length_a   1.000
_cell.length_b   1.000
_cell.length_c   1.000
_cell.angle_alpha   90.00
_cell.angle_beta   90.00
_cell.angle_gamma   90.00
#
_symmetry.space_group_name_H-M   'P 1'
#
loop_
_entity.id
_entity.type
_entity.pdbx_description
1 polymer ?
#
loop_
_entity_poly.entity_id
_entity_poly.type
_entity_poly.pdbx_seq_one_letter_code
_entity_poly.pdbx_strand_id
1 'polypeptide(L)'
;MSTRVMKRIVGSVACLVASAMLLPGTIRPAQALEADGRYYSSKQPYVAPNDATASSYSKAPKGYGPIYTESMARHGSRGLSSYKYDALLMRMAETAARDGGFKSEAIKTEFVKNLSGITAANVENGYGMLTGQGAQQHYGIGERAYQRNRSLFDQAAADGGTIAYQSSGEARATESGENFEKGFNEASGGRLIGNVSAPTNPADSGNGKDFQKNPDTLYFHKVQNPDGTSKVPGTKAYDIANNYQNFVANDATIAGAEKTIGDNVDVKRASHDLLSQIFTEEFLAKLENGEYKWYNTTDGTKKGGKNCAPGADASKDPDACGEVSKKIKSEYDAAMDLYNLYIIAADMHNENTGDHTFAFDQYFQGAYADDARLFAWALDTEDFYEKGPSYAGQNETYSIAQPLLDDFLNTIDARVNGGSTVATFRFAHAETMMPFAALLGLPGSTQQAPASTTDVYTYDNNEWRGESVTPMAANVQWDVYARKGEDPATGQRYTPIVRMLYNENEVPFRSECTPVADGSTWYKLTELKSCLAADHKTLGQDARIAEQADATPSPQPSGKPATDPDAATHGAGKGTGAGQASSTTNARPTSLARTGSSVTVFVVLTVGLMLIGVSLNVWRMRR
;
A
#
# COMPACT_ATOMS: atom_id res chain seq x y z
N MET A 1 10.49 56.80 -41.81
CA MET A 1 11.82 56.63 -42.43
C MET A 1 12.86 57.13 -41.47
N SER A 2 13.60 56.23 -40.80
CA SER A 2 14.71 56.63 -39.92
C SER A 2 15.82 55.61 -40.04
N THR A 3 16.95 56.06 -40.57
CA THR A 3 18.20 55.33 -40.71
C THR A 3 19.10 55.65 -39.52
N ARG A 4 19.78 54.64 -38.96
CA ARG A 4 21.15 54.77 -38.43
C ARG A 4 21.79 53.41 -38.16
N VAL A 5 22.74 53.09 -39.04
CA VAL A 5 24.07 52.49 -38.82
C VAL A 5 24.21 51.43 -37.71
N MET A 6 24.48 50.21 -38.18
CA MET A 6 24.75 48.97 -37.44
C MET A 6 26.19 48.97 -36.90
N LYS A 7 26.37 48.84 -35.57
CA LYS A 7 27.66 48.52 -34.92
C LYS A 7 27.59 47.10 -34.37
N ARG A 8 28.55 46.26 -34.78
CA ARG A 8 28.82 44.93 -34.21
C ARG A 8 29.50 45.11 -32.85
N ILE A 9 28.96 44.48 -31.81
CA ILE A 9 29.58 44.34 -30.49
C ILE A 9 30.02 42.88 -30.31
N VAL A 10 31.30 42.71 -29.99
CA VAL A 10 31.92 41.48 -29.51
C VAL A 10 31.56 41.33 -28.03
N GLY A 11 30.91 40.23 -27.66
CA GLY A 11 30.53 39.92 -26.28
C GLY A 11 31.30 38.70 -25.75
N SER A 12 32.06 38.93 -24.68
CA SER A 12 32.91 37.97 -23.97
C SER A 12 32.11 36.84 -23.32
N VAL A 13 32.59 35.60 -23.45
CA VAL A 13 32.09 34.41 -22.75
C VAL A 13 32.72 34.35 -21.36
N ALA A 14 31.93 34.57 -20.31
CA ALA A 14 32.29 34.25 -18.94
C ALA A 14 31.73 32.86 -18.60
N CYS A 15 32.60 31.87 -18.43
CA CYS A 15 32.25 30.55 -17.91
C CYS A 15 31.99 30.65 -16.40
N LEU A 16 30.73 30.58 -15.99
CA LEU A 16 30.32 30.27 -14.63
C LEU A 16 30.19 28.76 -14.51
N VAL A 17 31.13 28.14 -13.78
CA VAL A 17 31.04 26.74 -13.35
C VAL A 17 30.00 26.66 -12.24
N ALA A 18 28.79 26.18 -12.57
CA ALA A 18 27.79 25.80 -11.59
C ALA A 18 28.13 24.38 -11.10
N SER A 19 28.75 24.29 -9.91
CA SER A 19 28.88 23.03 -9.19
C SER A 19 27.50 22.57 -8.74
N ALA A 20 26.92 21.59 -9.44
CA ALA A 20 25.74 20.87 -8.98
C ALA A 20 26.11 20.07 -7.73
N MET A 21 25.72 20.57 -6.56
CA MET A 21 25.70 19.76 -5.35
C MET A 21 24.61 18.70 -5.54
N LEU A 22 25.02 17.46 -5.79
CA LEU A 22 24.18 16.29 -5.65
C LEU A 22 23.71 16.19 -4.19
N LEU A 23 22.49 16.65 -3.94
CA LEU A 23 21.71 16.17 -2.81
C LEU A 23 21.61 14.64 -2.97
N PRO A 24 21.80 13.84 -1.91
CA PRO A 24 21.55 12.40 -1.98
C PRO A 24 20.08 12.21 -2.34
N GLY A 25 19.84 11.84 -3.59
CA GLY A 25 18.51 11.55 -4.10
C GLY A 25 17.92 10.43 -3.27
N THR A 26 16.77 10.71 -2.65
CA THR A 26 15.85 9.67 -2.24
C THR A 26 15.55 8.84 -3.48
N ILE A 27 16.13 7.64 -3.57
CA ILE A 27 15.65 6.63 -4.51
C ILE A 27 14.16 6.51 -4.20
N ARG A 28 13.30 6.86 -5.17
CA ARG A 28 11.86 6.71 -4.98
C ARG A 28 11.61 5.22 -4.72
N PRO A 29 10.82 4.83 -3.71
CA PRO A 29 10.65 3.42 -3.33
C PRO A 29 10.20 2.53 -4.50
N ALA A 30 9.49 3.07 -5.50
CA ALA A 30 9.16 2.36 -6.74
C ALA A 30 10.40 1.87 -7.52
N GLN A 31 11.48 2.65 -7.59
CA GLN A 31 12.73 2.24 -8.27
C GLN A 31 13.52 1.20 -7.46
N ALA A 32 13.28 1.09 -6.16
CA ALA A 32 13.97 0.12 -5.30
C ALA A 32 13.38 -1.30 -5.43
N LEU A 33 12.11 -1.43 -5.80
CA LEU A 33 11.44 -2.72 -5.99
C LEU A 33 11.73 -3.33 -7.37
N GLU A 34 11.72 -2.51 -8.44
CA GLU A 34 12.18 -2.95 -9.76
C GLU A 34 13.64 -3.45 -9.74
N ALA A 35 14.48 -2.88 -8.87
CA ALA A 35 15.90 -3.25 -8.74
C ALA A 35 16.13 -4.69 -8.24
N ASP A 36 15.13 -5.33 -7.63
CA ASP A 36 15.20 -6.74 -7.23
C ASP A 36 15.00 -7.69 -8.43
N GLY A 37 14.61 -7.18 -9.60
CA GLY A 37 14.48 -7.94 -10.85
C GLY A 37 13.35 -8.97 -10.86
N ARG A 38 12.38 -8.85 -9.95
CA ARG A 38 11.31 -9.83 -9.75
C ARG A 38 9.99 -9.50 -10.45
N TYR A 39 9.66 -8.21 -10.57
CA TYR A 39 8.51 -7.70 -11.34
C TYR A 39 7.19 -8.40 -10.98
N TYR A 40 6.65 -8.15 -9.79
CA TYR A 40 5.44 -8.83 -9.29
C TYR A 40 4.13 -8.07 -9.59
N SER A 41 4.19 -6.90 -10.24
CA SER A 41 3.01 -6.05 -10.50
C SER A 41 2.20 -5.85 -9.19
N SER A 42 0.88 -5.74 -9.23
CA SER A 42 0.02 -5.59 -8.05
C SER A 42 -0.02 -6.83 -7.14
N LYS A 43 0.77 -7.87 -7.40
CA LYS A 43 0.92 -9.08 -6.55
C LYS A 43 2.22 -9.04 -5.75
N GLN A 44 2.94 -7.92 -5.77
CA GLN A 44 4.03 -7.64 -4.85
C GLN A 44 3.57 -7.87 -3.39
N PRO A 45 4.21 -8.80 -2.66
CA PRO A 45 3.96 -8.96 -1.23
C PRO A 45 4.27 -7.66 -0.48
N TYR A 46 3.51 -7.38 0.59
CA TYR A 46 3.70 -6.16 1.35
C TYR A 46 5.11 -6.06 1.95
N VAL A 47 5.76 -4.90 1.79
CA VAL A 47 7.05 -4.61 2.42
C VAL A 47 6.80 -3.87 3.73
N ALA A 48 6.90 -4.58 4.85
CA ALA A 48 6.77 -3.97 6.16
C ALA A 48 7.89 -2.93 6.41
N PRO A 49 7.60 -1.81 7.10
CA PRO A 49 8.63 -0.83 7.46
C PRO A 49 9.65 -1.50 8.37
N ASN A 50 10.93 -1.24 8.13
CA ASN A 50 11.97 -1.60 9.08
C ASN A 50 11.90 -0.70 10.35
N ASP A 51 12.61 -1.10 11.40
CA ASP A 51 12.62 -0.36 12.68
C ASP A 51 13.05 1.11 12.54
N ALA A 52 13.96 1.40 11.60
CA ALA A 52 14.41 2.78 11.36
C ALA A 52 13.27 3.64 10.79
N THR A 53 12.52 3.14 9.80
CA THR A 53 11.33 3.81 9.28
C THR A 53 10.29 3.96 10.38
N ALA A 54 9.92 2.88 11.08
CA ALA A 54 8.86 2.90 12.08
C ALA A 54 9.16 3.82 13.29
N SER A 55 10.43 3.99 13.66
CA SER A 55 10.86 4.87 14.75
C SER A 55 11.07 6.34 14.36
N SER A 56 11.07 6.66 13.06
CA SER A 56 11.44 7.99 12.55
C SER A 56 10.28 8.87 12.08
N TYR A 57 9.02 8.42 12.19
CA TYR A 57 7.87 9.26 11.86
C TYR A 57 7.91 10.60 12.59
N SER A 58 7.63 11.68 11.84
CA SER A 58 7.71 13.05 12.30
C SER A 58 6.81 13.28 13.52
N LYS A 59 7.28 14.11 14.46
CA LYS A 59 6.47 14.51 15.60
C LYS A 59 5.57 15.67 15.21
N ALA A 60 4.36 15.71 15.77
CA ALA A 60 3.47 16.85 15.62
C ALA A 60 4.13 18.13 16.18
N PRO A 61 3.80 19.32 15.66
CA PRO A 61 4.22 20.59 16.24
C PRO A 61 3.92 20.69 17.73
N LYS A 62 4.73 21.48 18.46
CA LYS A 62 4.61 21.64 19.92
C LYS A 62 3.18 22.02 20.32
N GLY A 63 2.63 21.31 21.31
CA GLY A 63 1.29 21.57 21.87
C GLY A 63 0.14 20.81 21.19
N TYR A 64 0.41 20.07 20.11
CA TYR A 64 -0.56 19.17 19.48
C TYR A 64 -0.44 17.75 20.05
N GLY A 65 -1.58 17.13 20.37
CA GLY A 65 -1.69 15.74 20.82
C GLY A 65 -2.69 14.94 19.99
N PRO A 66 -2.61 13.60 19.97
CA PRO A 66 -3.43 12.77 19.11
C PRO A 66 -4.90 12.81 19.53
N ILE A 67 -5.81 12.83 18.55
CA ILE A 67 -7.25 12.78 18.81
C ILE A 67 -7.99 11.73 17.98
N TYR A 68 -7.42 11.31 16.84
CA TYR A 68 -8.03 10.37 15.91
C TYR A 68 -6.97 9.71 15.02
N THR A 69 -7.26 8.51 14.51
CA THR A 69 -6.50 7.88 13.41
C THR A 69 -7.43 7.06 12.54
N GLU A 70 -7.10 6.87 11.28
CA GLU A 70 -7.91 6.03 10.40
C GLU A 70 -7.07 5.37 9.31
N SER A 71 -7.63 4.32 8.70
CA SER A 71 -7.01 3.66 7.56
C SER A 71 -8.01 3.15 6.53
N MET A 72 -7.49 2.93 5.32
CA MET A 72 -8.03 1.97 4.37
C MET A 72 -6.89 1.08 3.87
N ALA A 73 -7.08 -0.23 3.95
CA ALA A 73 -6.14 -1.22 3.48
C ALA A 73 -6.79 -2.17 2.47
N ARG A 74 -6.07 -2.48 1.38
CA ARG A 74 -6.35 -3.65 0.54
C ARG A 74 -6.20 -4.92 1.39
N HIS A 75 -6.91 -5.97 1.05
CA HIS A 75 -6.65 -7.31 1.60
C HIS A 75 -5.18 -7.75 1.43
N GLY A 76 -4.74 -8.69 2.26
CA GLY A 76 -3.40 -9.29 2.20
C GLY A 76 -3.21 -10.23 1.00
N SER A 77 -2.03 -10.83 0.92
CA SER A 77 -1.69 -11.89 -0.04
C SER A 77 -2.70 -13.04 0.00
N ARG A 78 -3.00 -13.60 -1.17
CA ARG A 78 -4.04 -14.61 -1.38
C ARG A 78 -3.58 -15.69 -2.34
N GLY A 79 -4.23 -16.85 -2.25
CA GLY A 79 -4.11 -17.89 -3.26
C GLY A 79 -4.75 -17.48 -4.59
N LEU A 80 -4.75 -18.42 -5.55
CA LEU A 80 -5.46 -18.28 -6.81
C LEU A 80 -6.95 -18.04 -6.56
N SER A 81 -7.54 -17.10 -7.31
CA SER A 81 -8.96 -16.76 -7.12
C SER A 81 -9.91 -17.91 -7.41
N SER A 82 -9.54 -18.80 -8.33
CA SER A 82 -10.28 -19.99 -8.72
C SER A 82 -9.38 -20.95 -9.50
N TYR A 83 -9.79 -22.20 -9.64
CA TYR A 83 -9.07 -23.21 -10.43
C TYR A 83 -9.12 -22.85 -11.92
N LYS A 84 -8.06 -22.20 -12.43
CA LYS A 84 -8.06 -21.54 -13.74
C LYS A 84 -6.70 -21.58 -14.42
N TYR A 85 -5.74 -20.79 -13.96
CA TYR A 85 -4.41 -20.69 -14.59
C TYR A 85 -3.66 -22.02 -14.47
N ASP A 86 -3.67 -22.57 -13.26
CA ASP A 86 -3.16 -23.89 -12.92
C ASP A 86 -3.90 -25.01 -13.67
N ALA A 87 -5.23 -24.92 -13.75
CA ALA A 87 -6.05 -25.88 -14.49
C ALA A 87 -5.68 -25.93 -15.99
N LEU A 88 -5.62 -24.77 -16.64
CA LEU A 88 -5.36 -24.63 -18.07
C LEU A 88 -3.93 -25.07 -18.42
N LEU A 89 -2.93 -24.64 -17.65
CA LEU A 89 -1.55 -25.09 -17.84
C LEU A 89 -1.39 -26.59 -17.59
N MET A 90 -2.17 -27.19 -16.69
CA MET A 90 -2.20 -28.64 -16.53
C MET A 90 -2.81 -29.34 -17.76
N ARG A 91 -3.88 -28.80 -18.37
CA ARG A 91 -4.43 -29.37 -19.63
C ARG A 91 -3.41 -29.28 -20.78
N MET A 92 -2.67 -28.17 -20.85
CA MET A 92 -1.56 -27.99 -21.79
C MET A 92 -0.44 -29.00 -21.53
N ALA A 93 -0.05 -29.20 -20.27
CA ALA A 93 0.96 -30.17 -19.86
C ALA A 93 0.58 -31.61 -20.22
N GLU A 94 -0.67 -32.01 -20.01
CA GLU A 94 -1.18 -33.34 -20.39
C GLU A 94 -1.08 -33.57 -21.90
N THR A 95 -1.41 -32.55 -22.70
CA THR A 95 -1.30 -32.60 -24.16
C THR A 95 0.16 -32.67 -24.61
N ALA A 96 1.04 -31.87 -24.02
CA ALA A 96 2.48 -31.90 -24.29
C ALA A 96 3.10 -33.25 -23.91
N ALA A 97 2.68 -33.87 -22.80
CA ALA A 97 3.15 -35.19 -22.41
C ALA A 97 2.75 -36.27 -23.42
N ARG A 98 1.52 -36.20 -23.96
CA ARG A 98 1.00 -37.13 -24.98
C ARG A 98 1.74 -36.97 -26.31
N ASP A 99 1.97 -35.74 -26.74
CA ASP A 99 2.45 -35.43 -28.09
C ASP A 99 3.97 -35.25 -28.18
N GLY A 100 4.71 -35.49 -27.07
CA GLY A 100 6.16 -35.27 -27.02
C GLY A 100 6.56 -33.79 -27.05
N GLY A 101 5.69 -32.91 -26.56
CA GLY A 101 5.84 -31.45 -26.62
C GLY A 101 6.80 -30.84 -25.60
N PHE A 102 7.28 -31.60 -24.61
CA PHE A 102 8.28 -31.11 -23.64
C PHE A 102 9.72 -31.24 -24.16
N LYS A 103 10.59 -30.30 -23.80
CA LYS A 103 12.02 -30.34 -24.18
C LYS A 103 12.80 -31.52 -23.56
N SER A 104 12.38 -32.00 -22.38
CA SER A 104 12.95 -33.19 -21.76
C SER A 104 12.00 -33.81 -20.72
N GLU A 105 12.25 -35.06 -20.36
CA GLU A 105 11.52 -35.75 -19.28
C GLU A 105 11.69 -35.08 -17.91
N ALA A 106 12.86 -34.49 -17.64
CA ALA A 106 13.11 -33.74 -16.41
C ALA A 106 12.27 -32.47 -16.34
N ILE A 107 12.21 -31.70 -17.44
CA ILE A 107 11.39 -30.50 -17.56
C ILE A 107 9.90 -30.84 -17.41
N LYS A 108 9.43 -31.93 -18.04
CA LYS A 108 8.06 -32.41 -17.85
C LYS A 108 7.74 -32.67 -16.38
N THR A 109 8.63 -33.40 -15.70
CA THR A 109 8.45 -33.78 -14.30
C THR A 109 8.38 -32.55 -13.40
N GLU A 110 9.28 -31.59 -13.60
CA GLU A 110 9.34 -30.36 -12.80
C GLU A 110 8.15 -29.43 -13.07
N PHE A 111 7.74 -29.25 -14.34
CA PHE A 111 6.60 -28.41 -14.69
C PHE A 111 5.30 -28.96 -14.10
N VAL A 112 5.05 -30.27 -14.24
CA VAL A 112 3.87 -30.93 -13.65
C VAL A 112 3.92 -30.86 -12.12
N LYS A 113 5.09 -31.06 -11.50
CA LYS A 113 5.26 -30.93 -10.04
C LYS A 113 4.88 -29.53 -9.56
N ASN A 114 5.36 -28.47 -10.20
CA ASN A 114 5.05 -27.09 -9.81
C ASN A 114 3.55 -26.79 -9.92
N LEU A 115 2.89 -27.21 -11.00
CA LEU A 115 1.45 -27.07 -11.16
C LEU A 115 0.67 -27.85 -10.10
N SER A 116 1.04 -29.11 -9.85
CA SER A 116 0.40 -29.93 -8.81
C SER A 116 0.60 -29.35 -7.41
N GLY A 117 1.79 -28.82 -7.11
CA GLY A 117 2.10 -28.20 -5.82
C GLY A 117 1.22 -26.99 -5.55
N ILE A 118 1.17 -26.02 -6.47
CA ILE A 118 0.36 -24.81 -6.25
C ILE A 118 -1.14 -25.09 -6.25
N THR A 119 -1.61 -26.04 -7.08
CA THR A 119 -3.00 -26.50 -7.03
C THR A 119 -3.32 -27.14 -5.66
N ALA A 120 -2.47 -28.04 -5.16
CA ALA A 120 -2.67 -28.68 -3.87
C ALA A 120 -2.68 -27.66 -2.72
N ALA A 121 -1.77 -26.69 -2.74
CA ALA A 121 -1.73 -25.60 -1.76
C ALA A 121 -3.02 -24.77 -1.77
N ASN A 122 -3.59 -24.48 -2.95
CA ASN A 122 -4.87 -23.77 -3.06
C ASN A 122 -6.06 -24.63 -2.62
N VAL A 123 -6.04 -25.94 -2.88
CA VAL A 123 -7.08 -26.86 -2.39
C VAL A 123 -7.07 -26.95 -0.87
N GLU A 124 -5.90 -27.00 -0.25
CA GLU A 124 -5.77 -27.03 1.21
C GLU A 124 -6.19 -25.70 1.86
N ASN A 125 -5.77 -24.58 1.28
CA ASN A 125 -6.08 -23.25 1.81
C ASN A 125 -7.51 -22.78 1.50
N GLY A 126 -8.10 -23.31 0.43
CA GLY A 126 -9.30 -22.77 -0.22
C GLY A 126 -8.94 -21.73 -1.29
N TYR A 127 -9.48 -21.89 -2.50
CA TYR A 127 -9.29 -20.94 -3.57
C TYR A 127 -9.84 -19.56 -3.17
N GLY A 128 -9.08 -18.53 -3.47
CA GLY A 128 -9.41 -17.15 -3.14
C GLY A 128 -9.26 -16.78 -1.66
N MET A 129 -8.84 -17.68 -0.78
CA MET A 129 -8.65 -17.33 0.64
C MET A 129 -7.33 -16.57 0.86
N LEU A 130 -7.22 -15.91 2.02
CA LEU A 130 -5.93 -15.35 2.48
C LEU A 130 -4.88 -16.44 2.63
N THR A 131 -3.63 -16.12 2.30
CA THR A 131 -2.48 -16.97 2.65
C THR A 131 -2.02 -16.67 4.06
N GLY A 132 -1.18 -17.54 4.63
CA GLY A 132 -0.48 -17.29 5.87
C GLY A 132 0.38 -16.02 5.79
N GLN A 133 0.94 -15.71 4.61
CA GLN A 133 1.64 -14.45 4.39
C GLN A 133 0.67 -13.25 4.48
N GLY A 134 -0.50 -13.33 3.83
CA GLY A 134 -1.52 -12.27 3.90
C GLY A 134 -2.04 -12.01 5.31
N ALA A 135 -2.20 -13.07 6.11
CA ALA A 135 -2.53 -12.95 7.53
C ALA A 135 -1.43 -12.23 8.33
N GLN A 136 -0.16 -12.59 8.11
CA GLN A 136 1.00 -11.95 8.77
C GLN A 136 1.14 -10.47 8.40
N GLN A 137 0.87 -10.10 7.14
CA GLN A 137 0.91 -8.72 6.68
C GLN A 137 -0.05 -7.85 7.51
N HIS A 138 -1.33 -8.25 7.60
CA HIS A 138 -2.33 -7.49 8.35
C HIS A 138 -2.10 -7.52 9.85
N TYR A 139 -1.69 -8.67 10.40
CA TYR A 139 -1.32 -8.77 11.81
C TYR A 139 -0.25 -7.74 12.18
N GLY A 140 0.85 -7.69 11.40
CA GLY A 140 1.92 -6.73 11.64
C GLY A 140 1.49 -5.27 11.46
N ILE A 141 0.65 -4.96 10.47
CA ILE A 141 0.10 -3.60 10.30
C ILE A 141 -0.76 -3.23 11.51
N GLY A 142 -1.56 -4.17 12.05
CA GLY A 142 -2.35 -3.99 13.27
C GLY A 142 -1.52 -3.68 14.50
N GLU A 143 -0.44 -4.45 14.73
CA GLU A 143 0.51 -4.20 15.82
C GLU A 143 1.10 -2.77 15.74
N ARG A 144 1.60 -2.40 14.55
CA ARG A 144 2.24 -1.09 14.33
C ARG A 144 1.26 0.07 14.40
N ALA A 145 0.00 -0.13 13.99
CA ALA A 145 -1.05 0.88 14.15
C ALA A 145 -1.30 1.22 15.62
N TYR A 146 -1.38 0.22 16.51
CA TYR A 146 -1.46 0.45 17.96
C TYR A 146 -0.19 1.15 18.47
N GLN A 147 0.99 0.61 18.14
CA GLN A 147 2.27 1.13 18.65
C GLN A 147 2.50 2.60 18.27
N ARG A 148 2.26 2.97 17.01
CA ARG A 148 2.40 4.35 16.50
C ARG A 148 1.50 5.32 17.24
N ASN A 149 0.27 4.90 17.56
CA ASN A 149 -0.76 5.72 18.20
C ASN A 149 -1.02 5.32 19.66
N ARG A 150 0.00 4.77 20.35
CA ARG A 150 -0.15 4.27 21.73
C ARG A 150 -0.81 5.27 22.67
N SER A 151 -0.38 6.55 22.62
CA SER A 151 -0.97 7.60 23.47
C SER A 151 -2.47 7.82 23.22
N LEU A 152 -2.94 7.68 21.97
CA LEU A 152 -4.35 7.81 21.63
C LEU A 152 -5.15 6.64 22.21
N PHE A 153 -4.65 5.42 22.01
CA PHE A 153 -5.35 4.19 22.38
C PHE A 153 -5.32 3.93 23.88
N ASP A 154 -4.24 4.26 24.57
CA ASP A 154 -4.17 4.19 26.03
C ASP A 154 -5.15 5.21 26.67
N GLN A 155 -5.30 6.40 26.06
CA GLN A 155 -6.32 7.36 26.48
C GLN A 155 -7.73 6.84 26.16
N ALA A 156 -7.96 6.25 24.99
CA ALA A 156 -9.25 5.69 24.62
C ALA A 156 -9.70 4.57 25.57
N ALA A 157 -8.77 3.72 26.03
CA ALA A 157 -9.04 2.69 27.04
C ALA A 157 -9.55 3.30 28.36
N ALA A 158 -9.01 4.46 28.75
CA ALA A 158 -9.38 5.14 29.98
C ALA A 158 -10.67 5.97 29.85
N ASP A 159 -10.86 6.65 28.72
CA ASP A 159 -11.91 7.64 28.50
C ASP A 159 -13.16 7.04 27.80
N GLY A 160 -13.13 5.76 27.43
CA GLY A 160 -14.23 5.09 26.71
C GLY A 160 -14.31 5.46 25.23
N GLY A 161 -13.19 5.82 24.61
CA GLY A 161 -13.12 6.04 23.16
C GLY A 161 -13.28 4.73 22.40
N THR A 162 -13.99 4.75 21.27
CA THR A 162 -14.33 3.52 20.52
C THR A 162 -13.54 3.36 19.21
N ILE A 163 -13.38 2.12 18.75
CA ILE A 163 -12.75 1.77 17.47
C ILE A 163 -13.84 1.23 16.55
N ALA A 164 -13.86 1.67 15.29
CA ALA A 164 -14.76 1.14 14.27
C ALA A 164 -13.95 0.33 13.25
N TYR A 165 -14.28 -0.95 13.11
CA TYR A 165 -13.77 -1.79 12.04
C TYR A 165 -14.80 -1.85 10.90
N GLN A 166 -14.35 -1.70 9.66
CA GLN A 166 -15.20 -1.77 8.48
C GLN A 166 -14.59 -2.66 7.41
N SER A 167 -15.44 -3.34 6.65
CA SER A 167 -15.02 -4.03 5.43
C SER A 167 -16.00 -3.78 4.30
N SER A 168 -15.58 -4.09 3.08
CA SER A 168 -16.49 -4.12 1.93
C SER A 168 -17.62 -5.18 2.04
N GLY A 169 -17.58 -6.06 3.05
CA GLY A 169 -18.46 -7.24 3.17
C GLY A 169 -17.97 -8.47 2.43
N GLU A 170 -16.83 -8.33 1.75
CA GLU A 170 -16.08 -9.43 1.20
C GLU A 170 -15.35 -10.21 2.33
N ALA A 171 -15.48 -11.54 2.36
CA ALA A 171 -14.71 -12.46 3.21
C ALA A 171 -13.20 -12.15 3.27
N ARG A 172 -12.44 -12.16 2.17
CA ARG A 172 -10.97 -11.93 2.20
C ARG A 172 -10.56 -10.57 2.77
N ALA A 173 -11.41 -9.56 2.58
CA ALA A 173 -11.18 -8.23 3.12
C ALA A 173 -11.52 -8.19 4.61
N THR A 174 -12.58 -8.89 5.01
CA THR A 174 -12.99 -9.05 6.41
C THR A 174 -11.93 -9.85 7.19
N GLU A 175 -11.46 -10.99 6.67
CA GLU A 175 -10.40 -11.81 7.28
C GLU A 175 -9.06 -11.07 7.39
N SER A 176 -8.76 -10.20 6.42
CA SER A 176 -7.62 -9.28 6.50
C SER A 176 -7.79 -8.33 7.69
N GLY A 177 -9.01 -7.82 7.85
CA GLY A 177 -9.39 -7.02 9.02
C GLY A 177 -9.27 -7.79 10.34
N GLU A 178 -9.74 -9.03 10.40
CA GLU A 178 -9.66 -9.88 11.60
C GLU A 178 -8.21 -10.10 12.03
N ASN A 179 -7.30 -10.34 11.07
CA ASN A 179 -5.88 -10.50 11.37
C ASN A 179 -5.25 -9.18 11.85
N PHE A 180 -5.64 -8.04 11.26
CA PHE A 180 -5.25 -6.72 11.78
C PHE A 180 -5.75 -6.51 13.21
N GLU A 181 -7.03 -6.79 13.48
CA GLU A 181 -7.62 -6.67 14.81
C GLU A 181 -6.90 -7.56 15.82
N LYS A 182 -6.55 -8.78 15.42
CA LYS A 182 -5.77 -9.71 16.26
C LYS A 182 -4.39 -9.15 16.61
N GLY A 183 -3.66 -8.61 15.64
CA GLY A 183 -2.35 -7.97 15.89
C GLY A 183 -2.46 -6.71 16.73
N PHE A 184 -3.47 -5.88 16.48
CA PHE A 184 -3.77 -4.69 17.27
C PHE A 184 -4.10 -5.03 18.74
N ASN A 185 -4.92 -6.06 18.95
CA ASN A 185 -5.32 -6.52 20.28
C ASN A 185 -4.16 -7.18 21.02
N GLU A 186 -3.28 -7.92 20.33
CA GLU A 186 -2.07 -8.45 20.96
C GLU A 186 -1.16 -7.31 21.44
N ALA A 187 -0.82 -6.36 20.55
CA ALA A 187 0.11 -5.30 20.88
C ALA A 187 -0.40 -4.36 22.00
N SER A 188 -1.73 -4.24 22.13
CA SER A 188 -2.38 -3.48 23.21
C SER A 188 -2.57 -4.28 24.50
N GLY A 189 -2.32 -5.59 24.50
CA GLY A 189 -2.58 -6.48 25.63
C GLY A 189 -4.08 -6.69 25.90
N GLY A 190 -4.91 -6.64 24.86
CA GLY A 190 -6.35 -6.86 24.91
C GLY A 190 -7.17 -5.71 25.54
N ARG A 191 -6.53 -4.58 25.89
CA ARG A 191 -7.17 -3.50 26.64
C ARG A 191 -8.28 -2.77 25.87
N LEU A 192 -8.29 -2.86 24.53
CA LEU A 192 -9.29 -2.21 23.68
C LEU A 192 -10.34 -3.16 23.10
N ILE A 193 -10.35 -4.44 23.48
CA ILE A 193 -11.39 -5.39 23.04
C ILE A 193 -12.79 -4.88 23.42
N GLY A 194 -12.94 -4.27 24.60
CA GLY A 194 -14.21 -3.69 25.06
C GLY A 194 -14.56 -2.34 24.43
N ASN A 195 -13.69 -1.80 23.56
CA ASN A 195 -13.84 -0.49 22.94
C ASN A 195 -14.26 -0.58 21.46
N VAL A 196 -14.54 -1.77 20.94
CA VAL A 196 -15.00 -1.94 19.56
C VAL A 196 -16.46 -1.47 19.45
N SER A 197 -16.73 -0.65 18.43
CA SER A 197 -18.07 -0.17 18.11
C SER A 197 -18.88 -1.31 17.51
N ALA A 198 -20.00 -1.68 18.13
CA ALA A 198 -20.85 -2.75 17.62
C ALA A 198 -21.40 -2.40 16.21
N PRO A 199 -21.16 -3.24 15.18
CA PRO A 199 -21.72 -3.00 13.86
C PRO A 199 -23.24 -3.05 13.84
N THR A 200 -23.84 -2.21 12.99
CA THR A 200 -25.28 -2.28 12.70
C THR A 200 -25.60 -3.27 11.57
N ASN A 201 -24.63 -3.50 10.68
CA ASN A 201 -24.68 -4.49 9.62
C ASN A 201 -23.34 -5.25 9.60
N PRO A 202 -23.14 -6.23 10.51
CA PRO A 202 -21.88 -6.95 10.63
C PRO A 202 -21.60 -7.79 9.37
N ALA A 203 -20.32 -8.06 9.09
CA ALA A 203 -19.89 -8.88 7.96
C ALA A 203 -20.45 -10.31 8.07
N ASP A 204 -20.36 -10.90 9.26
CA ASP A 204 -20.95 -12.18 9.63
C ASP A 204 -21.23 -12.26 11.13
N SER A 205 -21.72 -13.40 11.63
CA SER A 205 -22.01 -13.63 13.05
C SER A 205 -20.88 -14.35 13.82
N GLY A 206 -19.77 -14.66 13.14
CA GLY A 206 -18.61 -15.38 13.66
C GLY A 206 -17.44 -14.45 13.92
N ASN A 207 -16.33 -14.65 13.20
CA ASN A 207 -15.11 -13.87 13.40
C ASN A 207 -15.26 -12.42 12.91
N GLY A 208 -16.01 -12.20 11.83
CA GLY A 208 -16.24 -10.88 11.22
C GLY A 208 -17.35 -10.06 11.89
N LYS A 209 -17.87 -10.49 13.04
CA LYS A 209 -18.94 -9.79 13.81
C LYS A 209 -18.62 -8.35 14.20
N ASP A 210 -17.33 -8.02 14.28
CA ASP A 210 -16.83 -6.70 14.69
C ASP A 210 -16.71 -5.73 13.49
N PHE A 211 -16.92 -6.22 12.26
CA PHE A 211 -16.74 -5.47 11.02
C PHE A 211 -18.06 -4.98 10.45
N GLN A 212 -18.25 -3.66 10.40
CA GLN A 212 -19.36 -3.04 9.70
C GLN A 212 -19.17 -3.11 8.19
N LYS A 213 -20.16 -3.66 7.47
CA LYS A 213 -20.18 -3.61 6.00
C LYS A 213 -20.43 -2.18 5.52
N ASN A 214 -19.55 -1.69 4.64
CA ASN A 214 -19.67 -0.37 4.02
C ASN A 214 -19.28 -0.38 2.52
N PRO A 215 -20.05 -1.07 1.65
CA PRO A 215 -19.69 -1.22 0.24
C PRO A 215 -19.82 0.08 -0.58
N ASP A 216 -20.44 1.12 -0.04
CA ASP A 216 -20.53 2.42 -0.71
C ASP A 216 -19.20 3.19 -0.67
N THR A 217 -18.37 2.95 0.35
CA THR A 217 -17.02 3.54 0.47
C THR A 217 -15.91 2.53 0.15
N LEU A 218 -16.17 1.23 0.29
CA LEU A 218 -15.15 0.18 0.14
C LEU A 218 -15.36 -0.74 -1.07
N TYR A 219 -16.46 -0.55 -1.81
CA TYR A 219 -16.77 -1.31 -3.03
C TYR A 219 -17.50 -0.43 -4.06
N PHE A 220 -17.13 0.85 -4.15
CA PHE A 220 -17.78 1.87 -4.99
C PHE A 220 -17.71 1.59 -6.50
N HIS A 221 -16.82 0.69 -6.94
CA HIS A 221 -16.58 0.39 -8.35
C HIS A 221 -17.61 -0.57 -8.98
N LYS A 222 -18.55 -1.12 -8.19
CA LYS A 222 -19.57 -2.09 -8.65
C LYS A 222 -20.93 -1.86 -8.02
N VAL A 223 -21.99 -2.10 -8.81
CA VAL A 223 -23.37 -2.06 -8.33
C VAL A 223 -23.66 -3.24 -7.41
N GLN A 224 -23.23 -4.44 -7.78
CA GLN A 224 -23.38 -5.65 -6.96
C GLN A 224 -22.40 -5.58 -5.79
N ASN A 225 -22.92 -5.70 -4.57
CA ASN A 225 -22.11 -5.73 -3.36
C ASN A 225 -21.62 -7.16 -3.08
N PRO A 226 -20.50 -7.33 -2.35
CA PRO A 226 -19.95 -8.66 -2.08
C PRO A 226 -20.87 -9.59 -1.28
N ASP A 227 -21.77 -9.02 -0.46
CA ASP A 227 -22.71 -9.78 0.37
C ASP A 227 -23.96 -10.26 -0.38
N GLY A 228 -23.97 -10.15 -1.71
CA GLY A 228 -25.08 -10.53 -2.58
C GLY A 228 -26.17 -9.47 -2.72
N THR A 229 -26.09 -8.35 -1.98
CA THR A 229 -26.98 -7.20 -2.19
C THR A 229 -26.54 -6.36 -3.39
N SER A 230 -27.27 -5.29 -3.70
CA SER A 230 -26.88 -4.33 -4.73
C SER A 230 -27.18 -2.91 -4.27
N LYS A 231 -26.38 -1.95 -4.74
CA LYS A 231 -26.63 -0.53 -4.57
C LYS A 231 -27.99 -0.17 -5.16
N VAL A 232 -28.72 0.72 -4.49
CA VAL A 232 -30.11 1.04 -4.85
C VAL A 232 -30.14 2.03 -6.02
N PRO A 233 -30.83 1.75 -7.14
CA PRO A 233 -30.97 2.69 -8.25
C PRO A 233 -31.49 4.07 -7.82
N GLY A 234 -30.91 5.14 -8.37
CA GLY A 234 -31.24 6.53 -8.00
C GLY A 234 -30.48 7.07 -6.77
N THR A 235 -29.62 6.26 -6.16
CA THR A 235 -28.66 6.73 -5.15
C THR A 235 -27.32 7.11 -5.79
N LYS A 236 -26.60 8.03 -5.15
CA LYS A 236 -25.25 8.42 -5.60
C LYS A 236 -24.30 7.22 -5.72
N ALA A 237 -24.37 6.26 -4.80
CA ALA A 237 -23.52 5.07 -4.84
C ALA A 237 -23.81 4.21 -6.09
N TYR A 238 -25.08 4.01 -6.44
CA TYR A 238 -25.45 3.29 -7.65
C TYR A 238 -24.95 4.02 -8.90
N ASP A 239 -25.18 5.32 -9.00
CA ASP A 239 -24.80 6.11 -10.18
C ASP A 239 -23.29 6.11 -10.38
N ILE A 240 -22.50 6.28 -9.31
CA ILE A 240 -21.03 6.18 -9.36
C ILE A 240 -20.60 4.84 -9.96
N ALA A 241 -21.07 3.74 -9.37
CA ALA A 241 -20.66 2.40 -9.78
C ALA A 241 -21.11 2.07 -11.21
N ASN A 242 -22.38 2.32 -11.52
CA ASN A 242 -22.97 2.00 -12.81
C ASN A 242 -22.34 2.83 -13.93
N ASN A 243 -22.11 4.13 -13.72
CA ASN A 243 -21.49 4.99 -14.73
C ASN A 243 -20.05 4.58 -14.99
N TYR A 244 -19.27 4.26 -13.96
CA TYR A 244 -17.93 3.74 -14.11
C TYR A 244 -17.89 2.42 -14.88
N GLN A 245 -18.71 1.44 -14.50
CA GLN A 245 -18.76 0.15 -15.21
C GLN A 245 -19.15 0.32 -16.68
N ASN A 246 -20.07 1.24 -16.99
CA ASN A 246 -20.44 1.55 -18.37
C ASN A 246 -19.33 2.31 -19.11
N PHE A 247 -18.60 3.19 -18.43
CA PHE A 247 -17.48 3.94 -19.01
C PHE A 247 -16.35 3.00 -19.44
N VAL A 248 -15.79 2.21 -18.51
CA VAL A 248 -14.67 1.31 -18.81
C VAL A 248 -15.02 0.28 -19.88
N ALA A 249 -16.26 -0.21 -19.89
CA ALA A 249 -16.70 -1.22 -20.86
C ALA A 249 -16.87 -0.67 -22.30
N ASN A 250 -17.03 0.66 -22.47
CA ASN A 250 -17.38 1.26 -23.76
C ASN A 250 -16.39 2.34 -24.23
N ASP A 251 -15.39 2.70 -23.44
CA ASP A 251 -14.43 3.73 -23.83
C ASP A 251 -13.47 3.25 -24.93
N ALA A 252 -13.45 4.00 -26.04
CA ALA A 252 -12.65 3.63 -27.21
C ALA A 252 -11.15 3.86 -27.02
N THR A 253 -10.74 4.76 -26.11
CA THR A 253 -9.33 5.05 -25.84
C THR A 253 -8.71 3.92 -25.03
N ILE A 254 -9.39 3.49 -23.95
CA ILE A 254 -9.00 2.33 -23.14
C ILE A 254 -8.88 1.09 -24.04
N ALA A 255 -9.96 0.73 -24.75
CA ALA A 255 -9.98 -0.45 -25.61
C ALA A 255 -8.90 -0.41 -26.72
N GLY A 256 -8.65 0.78 -27.28
CA GLY A 256 -7.61 0.96 -28.29
C GLY A 256 -6.19 0.86 -27.73
N ALA A 257 -5.93 1.41 -26.55
CA ALA A 257 -4.64 1.33 -25.88
C ALA A 257 -4.32 -0.11 -25.42
N GLU A 258 -5.30 -0.79 -24.80
CA GLU A 258 -5.19 -2.21 -24.45
C GLU A 258 -4.93 -3.09 -25.66
N LYS A 259 -5.60 -2.81 -26.79
CA LYS A 259 -5.34 -3.51 -28.04
C LYS A 259 -3.90 -3.32 -28.52
N THR A 260 -3.41 -2.08 -28.53
CA THR A 260 -2.02 -1.78 -28.93
C THR A 260 -1.01 -2.53 -28.07
N ILE A 261 -1.29 -2.69 -26.78
CA ILE A 261 -0.40 -3.37 -25.83
C ILE A 261 -0.54 -4.89 -25.95
N GLY A 262 -1.75 -5.43 -26.12
CA GLY A 262 -1.97 -6.85 -26.39
C GLY A 262 -1.40 -7.33 -27.74
N ASP A 263 -1.26 -6.42 -28.70
CA ASP A 263 -0.59 -6.70 -29.99
C ASP A 263 0.93 -6.43 -29.96
N ASN A 264 1.49 -6.04 -28.81
CA ASN A 264 2.90 -5.69 -28.70
C ASN A 264 3.81 -6.87 -29.08
N VAL A 265 4.72 -6.62 -30.03
CA VAL A 265 5.60 -7.64 -30.60
C VAL A 265 6.63 -8.15 -29.58
N ASP A 266 7.08 -7.28 -28.67
CA ASP A 266 8.07 -7.67 -27.65
C ASP A 266 7.43 -8.56 -26.59
N VAL A 267 6.17 -8.31 -26.19
CA VAL A 267 5.42 -9.21 -25.28
C VAL A 267 5.15 -10.56 -25.94
N LYS A 268 4.82 -10.60 -27.24
CA LYS A 268 4.68 -11.86 -27.98
C LYS A 268 6.00 -12.62 -28.05
N ARG A 269 7.11 -11.93 -28.30
CA ARG A 269 8.45 -12.54 -28.29
C ARG A 269 8.81 -13.08 -26.91
N ALA A 270 8.59 -12.31 -25.84
CA ALA A 270 8.78 -12.76 -24.46
C ALA A 270 7.92 -13.98 -24.12
N SER A 271 6.69 -14.06 -24.65
CA SER A 271 5.81 -15.22 -24.48
C SER A 271 6.43 -16.48 -25.06
N HIS A 272 6.97 -16.38 -26.28
CA HIS A 272 7.69 -17.47 -26.92
C HIS A 272 8.97 -17.82 -26.16
N ASP A 273 9.79 -16.83 -25.80
CA ASP A 273 11.07 -17.02 -25.08
C ASP A 273 10.85 -17.74 -23.75
N LEU A 274 9.85 -17.32 -22.95
CA LEU A 274 9.45 -17.98 -21.71
C LEU A 274 9.02 -19.44 -21.94
N LEU A 275 8.05 -19.68 -22.82
CA LEU A 275 7.48 -21.00 -23.03
C LEU A 275 8.47 -21.97 -23.70
N SER A 276 9.40 -21.45 -24.50
CA SER A 276 10.46 -22.24 -25.11
C SER A 276 11.38 -22.85 -24.06
N GLN A 277 11.42 -22.38 -22.82
CA GLN A 277 12.17 -23.09 -21.76
C GLN A 277 11.59 -24.47 -21.47
N ILE A 278 10.28 -24.65 -21.68
CA ILE A 278 9.52 -25.84 -21.26
C ILE A 278 9.16 -26.71 -22.48
N PHE A 279 8.68 -26.09 -23.55
CA PHE A 279 8.08 -26.75 -24.70
C PHE A 279 8.98 -26.70 -25.95
N THR A 280 8.78 -27.67 -26.84
CA THR A 280 9.50 -27.73 -28.13
C THR A 280 8.92 -26.73 -29.14
N GLU A 281 9.74 -26.29 -30.08
CA GLU A 281 9.33 -25.40 -31.18
C GLU A 281 8.15 -25.96 -31.98
N GLU A 282 8.12 -27.27 -32.24
CA GLU A 282 7.03 -27.89 -32.98
C GLU A 282 5.70 -27.81 -32.22
N PHE A 283 5.73 -27.99 -30.90
CA PHE A 283 4.53 -27.91 -30.07
C PHE A 283 4.00 -26.47 -30.00
N LEU A 284 4.89 -25.51 -29.83
CA LEU A 284 4.57 -24.09 -29.79
C LEU A 284 4.06 -23.55 -31.14
N ALA A 285 4.64 -23.98 -32.26
CA ALA A 285 4.14 -23.64 -33.59
C ALA A 285 2.70 -24.10 -33.83
N LYS A 286 2.32 -25.29 -33.32
CA LYS A 286 0.94 -25.80 -33.35
C LYS A 286 -0.02 -25.01 -32.45
N LEU A 287 0.48 -24.39 -31.38
CA LEU A 287 -0.32 -23.47 -30.57
C LEU A 287 -0.60 -22.18 -31.35
N GLU A 288 0.44 -21.54 -31.90
CA GLU A 288 0.31 -20.27 -32.60
C GLU A 288 -0.51 -20.36 -33.90
N ASN A 289 -0.42 -21.48 -34.63
CA ASN A 289 -1.23 -21.68 -35.84
C ASN A 289 -2.69 -22.14 -35.54
N GLY A 290 -3.03 -22.34 -34.26
CA GLY A 290 -4.37 -22.66 -33.79
C GLY A 290 -4.77 -24.14 -33.82
N GLU A 291 -3.84 -25.05 -34.10
CA GLU A 291 -4.04 -26.51 -33.97
C GLU A 291 -4.30 -26.90 -32.51
N TYR A 292 -3.57 -26.30 -31.56
CA TYR A 292 -3.84 -26.47 -30.13
C TYR A 292 -4.72 -25.37 -29.55
N LYS A 293 -5.61 -25.77 -28.65
CA LYS A 293 -6.48 -24.89 -27.86
C LYS A 293 -6.99 -25.66 -26.65
N TRP A 294 -6.84 -25.09 -25.46
CA TRP A 294 -7.31 -25.70 -24.22
C TRP A 294 -8.41 -24.87 -23.60
N TYR A 295 -9.48 -25.51 -23.15
CA TYR A 295 -10.55 -24.94 -22.35
C TYR A 295 -10.44 -25.46 -20.92
N ASN A 296 -10.94 -24.72 -19.93
CA ASN A 296 -10.93 -25.15 -18.53
C ASN A 296 -12.05 -26.18 -18.26
N THR A 297 -11.89 -27.35 -18.85
CA THR A 297 -12.81 -28.47 -18.77
C THR A 297 -12.02 -29.73 -18.41
N THR A 298 -12.75 -30.78 -18.01
CA THR A 298 -12.17 -32.07 -17.59
C THR A 298 -11.15 -32.66 -18.57
N ASP A 299 -11.34 -32.50 -19.88
CA ASP A 299 -10.46 -33.03 -20.93
C ASP A 299 -9.69 -31.93 -21.70
N GLY A 300 -9.80 -30.67 -21.29
CA GLY A 300 -9.20 -29.54 -21.99
C GLY A 300 -9.89 -29.13 -23.28
N THR A 301 -11.01 -29.75 -23.68
CA THR A 301 -11.73 -29.42 -24.91
C THR A 301 -13.01 -28.61 -24.63
N LYS A 302 -13.53 -27.90 -25.64
CA LYS A 302 -14.80 -27.16 -25.52
C LYS A 302 -16.01 -28.05 -25.15
N LYS A 303 -15.91 -29.36 -25.38
CA LYS A 303 -16.98 -30.34 -25.11
C LYS A 303 -16.83 -31.01 -23.74
N GLY A 304 -15.71 -30.82 -23.06
CA GLY A 304 -15.48 -31.38 -21.74
C GLY A 304 -16.45 -30.81 -20.69
N GLY A 305 -16.70 -31.59 -19.64
CA GLY A 305 -17.51 -31.17 -18.50
C GLY A 305 -16.79 -30.16 -17.59
N LYS A 306 -17.54 -29.57 -16.65
CA LYS A 306 -17.01 -28.68 -15.59
C LYS A 306 -15.88 -29.41 -14.84
N ASN A 307 -14.75 -28.75 -14.67
CA ASN A 307 -13.59 -29.29 -13.98
C ASN A 307 -13.51 -28.76 -12.54
N CYS A 308 -12.95 -29.56 -11.64
CA CYS A 308 -12.64 -29.14 -10.27
C CYS A 308 -11.21 -29.55 -9.92
N ALA A 309 -10.56 -28.78 -9.05
CA ALA A 309 -9.20 -29.04 -8.62
C ALA A 309 -9.10 -30.42 -7.94
N PRO A 310 -8.05 -31.21 -8.22
CA PRO A 310 -7.86 -32.51 -7.60
C PRO A 310 -7.88 -32.45 -6.06
N GLY A 311 -8.75 -33.23 -5.43
CA GLY A 311 -8.90 -33.29 -3.97
C GLY A 311 -9.85 -32.26 -3.36
N ALA A 312 -10.38 -31.32 -4.16
CA ALA A 312 -11.30 -30.30 -3.64
C ALA A 312 -12.74 -30.83 -3.43
N ASP A 313 -13.40 -30.28 -2.41
CA ASP A 313 -14.83 -30.47 -2.15
C ASP A 313 -15.61 -29.28 -2.71
N ALA A 314 -16.20 -29.45 -3.90
CA ALA A 314 -16.94 -28.40 -4.62
C ALA A 314 -18.11 -27.78 -3.82
N SER A 315 -18.60 -28.47 -2.77
CA SER A 315 -19.67 -27.94 -1.92
C SER A 315 -19.17 -26.95 -0.87
N LYS A 316 -17.87 -27.01 -0.52
CA LYS A 316 -17.21 -26.15 0.45
C LYS A 316 -16.39 -25.05 -0.21
N ASP A 317 -15.79 -25.37 -1.36
CA ASP A 317 -15.03 -24.44 -2.17
C ASP A 317 -15.55 -24.47 -3.62
N PRO A 318 -16.55 -23.65 -3.96
CA PRO A 318 -17.04 -23.54 -5.33
C PRO A 318 -16.00 -22.99 -6.30
N ASP A 319 -15.03 -22.20 -5.82
CA ASP A 319 -13.98 -21.57 -6.63
C ASP A 319 -12.90 -22.56 -7.05
N ALA A 320 -12.78 -23.70 -6.36
CA ALA A 320 -12.02 -24.86 -6.84
C ALA A 320 -12.58 -25.47 -8.13
N CYS A 321 -13.77 -25.06 -8.60
CA CYS A 321 -14.38 -25.53 -9.84
C CYS A 321 -14.53 -24.41 -10.87
N GLY A 322 -13.50 -24.24 -11.71
CA GLY A 322 -13.39 -23.12 -12.64
C GLY A 322 -14.44 -23.03 -13.76
N GLU A 323 -14.49 -21.84 -14.37
CA GLU A 323 -15.35 -21.54 -15.51
C GLU A 323 -14.85 -22.19 -16.81
N VAL A 324 -15.71 -22.97 -17.46
CA VAL A 324 -15.40 -23.72 -18.70
C VAL A 324 -15.08 -22.85 -19.92
N SER A 325 -15.41 -21.56 -19.87
CA SER A 325 -15.17 -20.60 -20.95
C SER A 325 -13.72 -20.10 -21.02
N LYS A 326 -12.98 -20.22 -19.90
CA LYS A 326 -11.56 -19.85 -19.81
C LYS A 326 -10.74 -20.80 -20.67
N LYS A 327 -9.72 -20.26 -21.33
CA LYS A 327 -8.99 -20.97 -22.39
C LYS A 327 -7.60 -20.39 -22.64
N ILE A 328 -6.70 -21.25 -23.12
CA ILE A 328 -5.44 -20.90 -23.77
C ILE A 328 -5.60 -21.17 -25.27
N LYS A 329 -5.31 -20.17 -26.12
CA LYS A 329 -5.39 -20.28 -27.59
C LYS A 329 -4.17 -19.67 -28.31
N SER A 330 -3.17 -19.23 -27.57
CA SER A 330 -1.93 -18.61 -28.06
C SER A 330 -0.84 -18.77 -27.00
N GLU A 331 0.42 -18.56 -27.40
CA GLU A 331 1.57 -18.47 -26.50
C GLU A 331 1.38 -17.36 -25.48
N TYR A 332 0.83 -16.21 -25.88
CA TYR A 332 0.52 -15.11 -24.97
C TYR A 332 -0.37 -15.55 -23.80
N ASP A 333 -1.46 -16.29 -24.09
CA ASP A 333 -2.36 -16.77 -23.04
C ASP A 333 -1.61 -17.71 -22.07
N ALA A 334 -0.82 -18.64 -22.59
CA ALA A 334 -0.07 -19.60 -21.77
C ALA A 334 1.05 -18.94 -20.96
N ALA A 335 1.78 -17.99 -21.55
CA ALA A 335 2.84 -17.24 -20.90
C ALA A 335 2.29 -16.35 -19.78
N MET A 336 1.18 -15.66 -20.03
CA MET A 336 0.49 -14.85 -19.01
C MET A 336 -0.10 -15.72 -17.90
N ASP A 337 -0.66 -16.89 -18.20
CA ASP A 337 -1.12 -17.83 -17.17
C ASP A 337 0.07 -18.30 -16.31
N LEU A 338 1.24 -18.58 -16.91
CA LEU A 338 2.44 -18.99 -16.19
C LEU A 338 3.01 -17.84 -15.34
N TYR A 339 3.03 -16.62 -15.86
CA TYR A 339 3.42 -15.42 -15.12
C TYR A 339 2.45 -15.15 -13.95
N ASN A 340 1.15 -15.35 -14.13
CA ASN A 340 0.18 -15.28 -13.03
C ASN A 340 0.47 -16.31 -11.92
N LEU A 341 0.87 -17.54 -12.27
CA LEU A 341 1.30 -18.52 -11.26
C LEU A 341 2.59 -18.10 -10.55
N TYR A 342 3.55 -17.51 -11.29
CA TYR A 342 4.79 -16.99 -10.71
C TYR A 342 4.55 -15.89 -9.67
N ILE A 343 3.72 -14.89 -9.99
CA ILE A 343 3.46 -13.79 -9.07
C ILE A 343 2.60 -14.22 -7.87
N ILE A 344 1.64 -15.15 -8.05
CA ILE A 344 0.85 -15.71 -6.94
C ILE A 344 1.69 -16.66 -6.07
N ALA A 345 2.67 -17.36 -6.65
CA ALA A 345 3.59 -18.18 -5.86
C ALA A 345 4.38 -17.35 -4.83
N ALA A 346 4.68 -16.08 -5.12
CA ALA A 346 5.29 -15.16 -4.16
C ALA A 346 4.35 -14.82 -2.99
N ASP A 347 3.04 -14.71 -3.27
CA ASP A 347 1.99 -14.49 -2.27
C ASP A 347 1.66 -15.73 -1.44
N MET A 348 1.91 -16.91 -2.00
CA MET A 348 1.76 -18.22 -1.37
C MET A 348 3.06 -18.75 -0.77
N HIS A 349 3.99 -17.86 -0.40
CA HIS A 349 5.31 -18.25 0.12
C HIS A 349 5.22 -19.17 1.35
N ASN A 350 4.24 -18.95 2.23
CA ASN A 350 4.09 -19.75 3.44
C ASN A 350 3.48 -21.13 3.17
N GLU A 351 2.67 -21.24 2.12
CA GLU A 351 2.09 -22.49 1.61
C GLU A 351 3.07 -23.22 0.67
N ASN A 352 4.19 -22.62 0.29
CA ASN A 352 5.24 -23.29 -0.47
C ASN A 352 6.14 -24.14 0.44
N THR A 353 5.60 -25.24 0.95
CA THR A 353 6.28 -26.09 1.94
C THR A 353 5.83 -27.54 1.86
N GLY A 354 6.54 -28.43 2.56
CA GLY A 354 6.15 -29.84 2.73
C GLY A 354 5.94 -30.59 1.43
N ASP A 355 4.75 -31.20 1.29
CA ASP A 355 4.42 -32.10 0.18
C ASP A 355 3.86 -31.37 -1.07
N HIS A 356 3.67 -30.05 -1.00
CA HIS A 356 3.09 -29.23 -2.08
C HIS A 356 3.98 -28.03 -2.46
N THR A 357 5.30 -28.24 -2.51
CA THR A 357 6.26 -27.20 -2.97
C THR A 357 6.12 -26.89 -4.46
N PHE A 358 6.41 -25.64 -4.84
CA PHE A 358 6.47 -25.17 -6.22
C PHE A 358 7.58 -24.12 -6.39
N ALA A 359 8.21 -24.06 -7.57
CA ALA A 359 9.34 -23.17 -7.84
C ALA A 359 9.17 -22.46 -9.19
N PHE A 360 8.13 -21.63 -9.35
CA PHE A 360 7.87 -20.92 -10.61
C PHE A 360 8.90 -19.82 -10.90
N ASP A 361 9.60 -19.32 -9.89
CA ASP A 361 10.69 -18.36 -10.01
C ASP A 361 11.83 -18.87 -10.90
N GLN A 362 12.01 -20.19 -11.01
CA GLN A 362 13.02 -20.79 -11.89
C GLN A 362 12.86 -20.42 -13.37
N TYR A 363 11.62 -20.12 -13.81
CA TYR A 363 11.32 -19.76 -15.20
C TYR A 363 11.58 -18.28 -15.52
N PHE A 364 11.86 -17.45 -14.52
CA PHE A 364 11.99 -16.00 -14.63
C PHE A 364 13.36 -15.51 -14.12
N GLN A 365 14.40 -16.35 -14.20
CA GLN A 365 15.77 -16.01 -13.80
C GLN A 365 16.61 -15.49 -14.98
N GLY A 366 17.65 -14.71 -14.66
CA GLY A 366 18.62 -14.24 -15.66
C GLY A 366 17.95 -13.38 -16.73
N ALA A 367 18.14 -13.74 -18.01
CA ALA A 367 17.52 -13.00 -19.12
C ALA A 367 15.97 -13.05 -19.10
N TYR A 368 15.37 -14.10 -18.52
CA TYR A 368 13.92 -14.25 -18.44
C TYR A 368 13.27 -13.36 -17.37
N ALA A 369 14.07 -12.69 -16.54
CA ALA A 369 13.57 -11.62 -15.66
C ALA A 369 13.06 -10.42 -16.48
N ASP A 370 13.69 -10.12 -17.63
CA ASP A 370 13.24 -9.05 -18.52
C ASP A 370 11.90 -9.40 -19.20
N ASP A 371 11.61 -10.70 -19.40
CA ASP A 371 10.29 -11.16 -19.83
C ASP A 371 9.24 -10.93 -18.73
N ALA A 372 9.58 -11.21 -17.47
CA ALA A 372 8.71 -10.89 -16.33
C ALA A 372 8.38 -9.39 -16.28
N ARG A 373 9.34 -8.51 -16.58
CA ARG A 373 9.11 -7.05 -16.69
C ARG A 373 8.06 -6.71 -17.75
N LEU A 374 8.11 -7.38 -18.91
CA LEU A 374 7.14 -7.15 -19.99
C LEU A 374 5.74 -7.65 -19.62
N PHE A 375 5.63 -8.80 -18.95
CA PHE A 375 4.35 -9.29 -18.45
C PHE A 375 3.80 -8.45 -17.29
N ALA A 376 4.67 -7.94 -16.42
CA ALA A 376 4.29 -6.99 -15.38
C ALA A 376 3.72 -5.72 -16.00
N TRP A 377 4.37 -5.16 -17.02
CA TRP A 377 3.86 -4.02 -17.76
C TRP A 377 2.50 -4.32 -18.44
N ALA A 378 2.34 -5.50 -19.02
CA ALA A 378 1.08 -5.90 -19.64
C ALA A 378 -0.07 -5.98 -18.62
N LEU A 379 0.16 -6.54 -17.42
CA LEU A 379 -0.84 -6.53 -16.34
C LEU A 379 -1.09 -5.11 -15.79
N ASP A 380 -0.02 -4.36 -15.55
CA ASP A 380 -0.08 -3.01 -15.02
C ASP A 380 -0.85 -2.07 -15.96
N THR A 381 -0.81 -2.32 -17.26
CA THR A 381 -1.57 -1.57 -18.27
C THR A 381 -3.06 -1.65 -18.03
N GLU A 382 -3.62 -2.86 -17.85
CA GLU A 382 -5.06 -3.05 -17.63
C GLU A 382 -5.48 -2.32 -16.34
N ASP A 383 -4.75 -2.54 -15.25
CA ASP A 383 -5.01 -1.87 -13.97
C ASP A 383 -4.88 -0.33 -14.07
N PHE A 384 -3.87 0.17 -14.80
CA PHE A 384 -3.65 1.60 -15.01
C PHE A 384 -4.79 2.26 -15.80
N TYR A 385 -5.20 1.67 -16.92
CA TYR A 385 -6.22 2.26 -17.81
C TYR A 385 -7.64 2.11 -17.28
N GLU A 386 -7.96 1.01 -16.60
CA GLU A 386 -9.32 0.78 -16.12
C GLU A 386 -9.56 1.36 -14.72
N LYS A 387 -8.55 1.34 -13.84
CA LYS A 387 -8.72 1.57 -12.38
C LYS A 387 -7.80 2.64 -11.80
N GLY A 388 -6.75 3.02 -12.53
CA GLY A 388 -5.75 4.00 -12.14
C GLY A 388 -6.01 5.41 -12.71
N PRO A 389 -4.96 6.23 -12.91
CA PRO A 389 -5.07 7.55 -13.54
C PRO A 389 -5.57 7.49 -15.00
N SER A 390 -5.32 6.39 -15.69
CA SER A 390 -5.71 6.17 -17.09
C SER A 390 -5.22 7.28 -18.03
N TYR A 391 -6.00 7.67 -19.04
CA TYR A 391 -5.59 8.66 -20.05
C TYR A 391 -6.04 10.08 -19.72
N ALA A 392 -5.32 11.07 -20.26
CA ALA A 392 -5.57 12.49 -20.04
C ALA A 392 -6.92 12.95 -20.63
N GLY A 393 -7.64 13.81 -19.90
CA GLY A 393 -8.91 14.38 -20.34
C GLY A 393 -10.16 13.67 -19.81
N GLN A 394 -9.99 12.68 -18.94
CA GLN A 394 -11.05 12.06 -18.12
C GLN A 394 -10.58 11.92 -16.67
N ASN A 395 -11.51 11.75 -15.74
CA ASN A 395 -11.29 11.33 -14.36
C ASN A 395 -12.27 10.25 -13.87
N GLU A 396 -13.05 9.67 -14.77
CA GLU A 396 -14.14 8.73 -14.56
C GLU A 396 -13.63 7.43 -13.94
N THR A 397 -12.38 7.07 -14.23
CA THR A 397 -11.68 5.89 -13.69
C THR A 397 -11.38 5.98 -12.19
N TYR A 398 -11.17 7.18 -11.65
CA TYR A 398 -10.75 7.36 -10.26
C TYR A 398 -11.62 8.29 -9.40
N SER A 399 -12.46 9.14 -10.02
CA SER A 399 -13.45 9.96 -9.30
C SER A 399 -14.46 9.12 -8.50
N ILE A 400 -14.60 7.83 -8.86
CA ILE A 400 -15.37 6.85 -8.10
C ILE A 400 -14.93 6.70 -6.64
N ALA A 401 -13.69 7.05 -6.29
CA ALA A 401 -13.18 6.98 -4.92
C ALA A 401 -13.61 8.17 -4.04
N GLN A 402 -14.35 9.15 -4.58
CA GLN A 402 -14.83 10.31 -3.82
C GLN A 402 -15.60 9.95 -2.55
N PRO A 403 -16.50 8.92 -2.52
CA PRO A 403 -17.18 8.54 -1.28
C PRO A 403 -16.23 8.11 -0.17
N LEU A 404 -15.08 7.51 -0.51
CA LEU A 404 -14.07 7.14 0.48
C LEU A 404 -13.31 8.37 0.99
N LEU A 405 -12.93 9.30 0.12
CA LEU A 405 -12.30 10.56 0.53
C LEU A 405 -13.25 11.41 1.40
N ASP A 406 -14.52 11.47 1.03
CA ASP A 406 -15.56 12.13 1.81
C ASP A 406 -15.65 11.49 3.21
N ASP A 407 -15.64 10.15 3.31
CA ASP A 407 -15.71 9.43 4.58
C ASP A 407 -14.46 9.63 5.46
N PHE A 408 -13.26 9.69 4.87
CA PHE A 408 -12.03 10.05 5.60
C PHE A 408 -12.20 11.43 6.28
N LEU A 409 -12.61 12.46 5.53
CA LEU A 409 -12.80 13.80 6.09
C LEU A 409 -13.97 13.86 7.10
N ASN A 410 -15.08 13.18 6.82
CA ASN A 410 -16.28 13.20 7.66
C ASN A 410 -16.07 12.50 9.01
N THR A 411 -15.30 11.41 9.05
CA THR A 411 -15.03 10.70 10.31
C THR A 411 -14.07 11.47 11.22
N ILE A 412 -13.13 12.24 10.64
CA ILE A 412 -12.36 13.24 11.40
C ILE A 412 -13.30 14.30 11.99
N ASP A 413 -14.20 14.86 11.18
CA ASP A 413 -15.16 15.86 11.66
C ASP A 413 -16.04 15.33 12.79
N ALA A 414 -16.55 14.10 12.66
CA ALA A 414 -17.35 13.46 13.70
C ALA A 414 -16.59 13.40 15.03
N ARG A 415 -15.29 13.04 15.01
CA ARG A 415 -14.44 13.04 16.20
C ARG A 415 -14.17 14.44 16.74
N VAL A 416 -13.83 15.40 15.88
CA VAL A 416 -13.55 16.81 16.25
C VAL A 416 -14.77 17.46 16.91
N ASN A 417 -15.97 17.09 16.45
CA ASN A 417 -17.26 17.56 16.95
C ASN A 417 -17.76 16.82 18.21
N GLY A 418 -16.92 15.99 18.83
CA GLY A 418 -17.21 15.36 20.12
C GLY A 418 -17.61 13.89 20.06
N GLY A 419 -17.54 13.25 18.88
CA GLY A 419 -17.76 11.81 18.75
C GLY A 419 -16.76 10.97 19.55
N SER A 420 -17.18 9.79 19.98
CA SER A 420 -16.36 8.86 20.77
C SER A 420 -15.43 7.99 19.93
N THR A 421 -15.69 7.84 18.64
CA THR A 421 -14.85 7.02 17.74
C THR A 421 -13.47 7.64 17.58
N VAL A 422 -12.45 7.00 18.13
CA VAL A 422 -11.04 7.42 18.07
C VAL A 422 -10.30 6.82 16.88
N ALA A 423 -10.82 5.73 16.30
CA ALA A 423 -10.26 5.18 15.08
C ALA A 423 -11.27 4.51 14.18
N THR A 424 -11.07 4.62 12.86
CA THR A 424 -11.80 3.84 11.85
C THR A 424 -10.81 3.08 10.96
N PHE A 425 -10.85 1.75 11.01
CA PHE A 425 -9.97 0.88 10.23
C PHE A 425 -10.79 0.14 9.16
N ARG A 426 -10.47 0.39 7.88
CA ARG A 426 -11.25 -0.09 6.73
C ARG A 426 -10.47 -1.11 5.89
N PHE A 427 -11.14 -2.19 5.45
CA PHE A 427 -10.52 -3.26 4.65
C PHE A 427 -11.25 -3.52 3.34
N ALA A 428 -10.52 -3.51 2.23
CA ALA A 428 -11.07 -3.45 0.88
C ALA A 428 -10.14 -4.13 -0.17
N HIS A 429 -10.07 -3.58 -1.39
CA HIS A 429 -9.49 -4.24 -2.56
C HIS A 429 -8.50 -3.34 -3.31
N ALA A 430 -7.82 -3.90 -4.31
CA ALA A 430 -6.98 -3.11 -5.22
C ALA A 430 -7.83 -2.08 -5.98
N GLU A 431 -9.05 -2.47 -6.37
CA GLU A 431 -10.07 -1.64 -7.00
C GLU A 431 -10.60 -0.52 -6.10
N THR A 432 -10.24 -0.54 -4.81
CA THR A 432 -10.45 0.57 -3.88
C THR A 432 -9.20 1.45 -3.81
N MET A 433 -8.02 0.84 -3.70
CA MET A 433 -6.74 1.55 -3.54
C MET A 433 -6.30 2.31 -4.78
N MET A 434 -6.35 1.71 -5.96
CA MET A 434 -5.88 2.34 -7.22
C MET A 434 -6.60 3.67 -7.51
N PRO A 435 -7.94 3.73 -7.53
CA PRO A 435 -8.63 5.00 -7.77
C PRO A 435 -8.48 5.96 -6.59
N PHE A 436 -8.35 5.47 -5.35
CA PHE A 436 -8.12 6.35 -4.20
C PHE A 436 -6.73 7.00 -4.24
N ALA A 437 -5.70 6.26 -4.63
CA ALA A 437 -4.34 6.76 -4.82
C ALA A 437 -4.27 7.81 -5.94
N ALA A 438 -4.97 7.57 -7.06
CA ALA A 438 -5.06 8.54 -8.16
C ALA A 438 -5.85 9.80 -7.75
N LEU A 439 -6.98 9.65 -7.07
CA LEU A 439 -7.78 10.79 -6.59
C LEU A 439 -6.99 11.68 -5.60
N LEU A 440 -6.26 11.07 -4.68
CA LEU A 440 -5.40 11.77 -3.72
C LEU A 440 -4.12 12.33 -4.34
N GLY A 441 -3.76 11.92 -5.56
CA GLY A 441 -2.47 12.26 -6.17
C GLY A 441 -1.28 11.70 -5.39
N LEU A 442 -1.38 10.45 -4.92
CA LEU A 442 -0.30 9.79 -4.19
C LEU A 442 0.90 9.50 -5.10
N PRO A 443 2.12 9.38 -4.54
CA PRO A 443 3.31 9.03 -5.33
C PRO A 443 3.10 7.79 -6.20
N GLY A 444 3.46 7.88 -7.48
CA GLY A 444 3.23 6.81 -8.47
C GLY A 444 1.88 6.90 -9.18
N SER A 445 0.94 7.73 -8.71
CA SER A 445 -0.40 7.88 -9.28
C SER A 445 -0.70 9.31 -9.73
N THR A 446 0.33 10.08 -10.09
CA THR A 446 0.19 11.50 -10.44
C THR A 446 0.14 11.78 -11.95
N GLN A 447 0.42 10.76 -12.78
CA GLN A 447 0.60 10.93 -14.21
C GLN A 447 -0.41 10.10 -15.01
N GLN A 448 -1.26 10.77 -15.78
CA GLN A 448 -2.10 10.14 -16.80
C GLN A 448 -1.28 9.84 -18.07
N ALA A 449 -1.71 8.83 -18.82
CA ALA A 449 -1.20 8.58 -20.17
C ALA A 449 -1.70 9.65 -21.16
N PRO A 450 -1.04 9.81 -22.31
CA PRO A 450 -1.57 10.63 -23.40
C PRO A 450 -2.99 10.19 -23.80
N ALA A 451 -3.81 11.13 -24.27
CA ALA A 451 -5.13 10.85 -24.84
C ALA A 451 -4.99 10.22 -26.24
N SER A 452 -4.48 8.99 -26.28
CA SER A 452 -4.07 8.29 -27.49
C SER A 452 -4.25 6.79 -27.34
N THR A 453 -4.54 6.12 -28.46
CA THR A 453 -4.59 4.64 -28.55
C THR A 453 -3.26 4.04 -29.00
N THR A 454 -2.27 4.86 -29.36
CA THR A 454 -0.98 4.41 -29.92
C THR A 454 0.23 4.94 -29.16
N ASP A 455 0.12 6.14 -28.58
CA ASP A 455 1.07 6.67 -27.60
C ASP A 455 0.55 6.31 -26.21
N VAL A 456 0.85 5.08 -25.81
CA VAL A 456 0.24 4.41 -24.65
C VAL A 456 1.11 4.49 -23.40
N TYR A 457 0.53 4.12 -22.26
CA TYR A 457 1.25 3.89 -21.02
C TYR A 457 2.40 2.88 -21.22
N THR A 458 3.60 3.27 -20.83
CA THR A 458 4.77 2.39 -20.76
C THR A 458 5.54 2.65 -19.47
N TYR A 459 6.35 1.68 -19.06
CA TYR A 459 7.22 1.86 -17.91
C TYR A 459 8.24 2.99 -18.07
N ASP A 460 8.61 3.35 -19.30
CA ASP A 460 9.60 4.39 -19.57
C ASP A 460 9.00 5.80 -19.56
N ASN A 461 7.70 5.94 -19.82
CA ASN A 461 7.02 7.24 -19.91
C ASN A 461 6.11 7.55 -18.71
N ASN A 462 5.90 6.61 -17.78
CA ASN A 462 4.98 6.78 -16.65
C ASN A 462 5.52 6.14 -15.37
N GLU A 463 5.28 6.79 -14.23
CA GLU A 463 5.73 6.35 -12.91
C GLU A 463 4.86 5.26 -12.26
N TRP A 464 3.66 4.99 -12.79
CA TRP A 464 2.73 4.05 -12.19
C TRP A 464 3.23 2.61 -12.28
N ARG A 465 3.21 1.90 -11.15
CA ARG A 465 3.53 0.47 -11.04
C ARG A 465 2.60 -0.18 -10.03
N GLY A 466 2.06 -1.34 -10.38
CA GLY A 466 1.20 -2.11 -9.47
C GLY A 466 1.91 -2.43 -8.14
N GLU A 467 3.22 -2.72 -8.19
CA GLU A 467 4.01 -3.14 -7.03
C GLU A 467 4.21 -2.06 -5.96
N SER A 468 4.21 -0.78 -6.34
CA SER A 468 4.35 0.32 -5.40
C SER A 468 3.03 1.01 -5.07
N VAL A 469 2.11 1.08 -6.04
CA VAL A 469 0.81 1.75 -5.87
C VAL A 469 -0.17 0.87 -5.10
N THR A 470 -0.23 -0.42 -5.42
CA THR A 470 -1.17 -1.34 -4.79
C THR A 470 -0.55 -2.72 -4.59
N PRO A 471 0.56 -2.85 -3.82
CA PRO A 471 1.01 -4.15 -3.35
C PRO A 471 -0.08 -4.86 -2.53
N MET A 472 0.11 -6.14 -2.21
CA MET A 472 -0.73 -6.81 -1.22
C MET A 472 -0.69 -6.04 0.10
N ALA A 473 -1.82 -5.99 0.81
CA ALA A 473 -1.98 -5.18 2.02
C ALA A 473 -1.64 -3.66 1.89
N ALA A 474 -1.62 -3.12 0.66
CA ALA A 474 -1.44 -1.69 0.43
C ALA A 474 -2.40 -0.88 1.30
N ASN A 475 -1.91 0.17 1.95
CA ASN A 475 -2.70 0.92 2.93
C ASN A 475 -2.38 2.41 2.96
N VAL A 476 -3.41 3.21 3.19
CA VAL A 476 -3.31 4.65 3.50
C VAL A 476 -3.80 4.86 4.91
N GLN A 477 -3.03 5.58 5.72
CA GLN A 477 -3.34 5.85 7.13
C GLN A 477 -3.17 7.33 7.44
N TRP A 478 -4.15 7.94 8.10
CA TRP A 478 -4.08 9.32 8.58
C TRP A 478 -4.03 9.36 10.10
N ASP A 479 -3.12 10.15 10.65
CA ASP A 479 -3.07 10.48 12.07
C ASP A 479 -3.54 11.93 12.25
N VAL A 480 -4.46 12.18 13.19
CA VAL A 480 -5.01 13.51 13.44
C VAL A 480 -4.71 13.96 14.86
N TYR A 481 -4.14 15.16 14.96
CA TYR A 481 -3.74 15.78 16.20
C TYR A 481 -4.44 17.13 16.35
N ALA A 482 -4.72 17.53 17.60
CA ALA A 482 -5.28 18.83 17.91
C ALA A 482 -4.54 19.49 19.08
N ARG A 483 -4.56 20.82 19.09
CA ARG A 483 -4.12 21.63 20.23
C ARG A 483 -5.34 21.99 21.06
N LYS A 484 -5.25 21.79 22.38
CA LYS A 484 -6.34 22.15 23.31
C LYS A 484 -6.45 23.67 23.46
N GLY A 485 -7.66 24.12 23.79
CA GLY A 485 -7.98 25.52 24.02
C GLY A 485 -8.38 26.28 22.75
N GLU A 486 -8.53 27.58 22.91
CA GLU A 486 -8.83 28.51 21.83
C GLU A 486 -7.54 29.21 21.36
N ASP A 487 -7.46 29.47 20.07
CA ASP A 487 -6.45 30.34 19.49
C ASP A 487 -6.74 31.78 19.92
N PRO A 488 -5.86 32.43 20.71
CA PRO A 488 -6.07 33.80 21.17
C PRO A 488 -6.24 34.82 20.04
N ALA A 489 -5.74 34.53 18.83
CA ALA A 489 -5.88 35.42 17.68
C ALA A 489 -7.28 35.37 17.05
N THR A 490 -7.99 34.25 17.17
CA THR A 490 -9.30 34.04 16.52
C THR A 490 -10.46 33.87 17.49
N GLY A 491 -10.17 33.56 18.76
CA GLY A 491 -11.18 33.18 19.76
C GLY A 491 -11.90 31.86 19.42
N GLN A 492 -11.32 31.04 18.54
CA GLN A 492 -11.88 29.76 18.10
C GLN A 492 -10.95 28.61 18.50
N ARG A 493 -11.48 27.38 18.55
CA ARG A 493 -10.63 26.18 18.77
C ARG A 493 -9.55 26.09 17.70
N TYR A 494 -8.33 25.69 18.08
CA TYR A 494 -7.27 25.45 17.10
C TYR A 494 -7.70 24.40 16.07
N THR A 495 -7.38 24.66 14.81
CA THR A 495 -7.63 23.71 13.72
C THR A 495 -6.84 22.41 13.94
N PRO A 496 -7.48 21.23 13.82
CA PRO A 496 -6.79 19.95 13.80
C PRO A 496 -5.79 19.86 12.65
N ILE A 497 -4.75 19.05 12.83
CA ILE A 497 -3.72 18.78 11.83
C ILE A 497 -3.66 17.28 11.54
N VAL A 498 -3.31 16.95 10.31
CA VAL A 498 -3.33 15.60 9.76
C VAL A 498 -1.98 15.30 9.11
N ARG A 499 -1.52 14.06 9.27
CA ARG A 499 -0.33 13.53 8.60
C ARG A 499 -0.64 12.15 8.02
N MET A 500 -0.08 11.84 6.86
CA MET A 500 -0.39 10.64 6.08
C MET A 500 0.79 9.67 6.04
N LEU A 501 0.48 8.38 6.18
CA LEU A 501 1.35 7.28 5.79
C LEU A 501 0.74 6.55 4.59
N TYR A 502 1.56 6.20 3.60
CA TYR A 502 1.18 5.36 2.47
C TYR A 502 2.14 4.16 2.39
N ASN A 503 1.57 2.96 2.52
CA ASN A 503 2.32 1.72 2.73
C ASN A 503 3.33 1.88 3.88
N GLU A 504 2.85 2.48 4.98
CA GLU A 504 3.63 2.84 6.18
C GLU A 504 4.87 3.73 5.94
N ASN A 505 5.00 4.36 4.77
CA ASN A 505 5.97 5.41 4.55
C ASN A 505 5.31 6.77 4.78
N GLU A 506 5.93 7.66 5.56
CA GLU A 506 5.44 9.02 5.72
C GLU A 506 5.63 9.80 4.42
N VAL A 507 4.53 10.31 3.88
CA VAL A 507 4.51 11.03 2.60
C VAL A 507 3.82 12.38 2.78
N PRO A 508 4.25 13.42 2.04
CA PRO A 508 3.45 14.63 1.94
C PRO A 508 2.11 14.31 1.28
N PHE A 509 1.11 15.15 1.54
CA PHE A 509 -0.06 15.20 0.67
C PHE A 509 0.34 15.76 -0.70
N ARG A 510 -0.58 15.71 -1.67
CA ARG A 510 -0.35 16.23 -3.03
C ARG A 510 0.23 17.65 -3.02
N SER A 511 1.03 17.95 -4.03
CA SER A 511 1.90 19.14 -4.09
C SER A 511 1.18 20.48 -3.93
N GLU A 512 -0.10 20.53 -4.24
CA GLU A 512 -0.94 21.72 -4.12
C GLU A 512 -1.32 22.03 -2.66
N CYS A 513 -1.21 21.07 -1.75
CA CYS A 513 -1.48 21.28 -0.33
C CYS A 513 -0.30 21.99 0.36
N THR A 514 -0.61 22.99 1.17
CA THR A 514 0.37 23.72 1.98
C THR A 514 0.48 23.13 3.40
N PRO A 515 1.67 22.65 3.83
CA PRO A 515 1.84 22.13 5.18
C PRO A 515 1.85 23.26 6.23
N VAL A 516 1.62 22.90 7.49
CA VAL A 516 1.49 23.85 8.61
C VAL A 516 2.74 24.70 8.87
N ALA A 517 3.90 24.25 8.42
CA ALA A 517 5.18 24.94 8.47
C ALA A 517 6.09 24.39 7.35
N ASP A 518 7.15 25.13 7.00
CA ASP A 518 8.14 24.65 6.03
C ASP A 518 8.85 23.39 6.52
N GLY A 519 9.04 22.42 5.62
CA GLY A 519 9.62 21.12 5.97
C GLY A 519 8.71 20.20 6.81
N SER A 520 7.45 20.59 7.07
CA SER A 520 6.49 19.77 7.79
C SER A 520 5.70 18.85 6.84
N THR A 521 5.33 17.67 7.33
CA THR A 521 4.39 16.72 6.72
C THR A 521 3.00 16.74 7.38
N TRP A 522 2.76 17.74 8.22
CA TRP A 522 1.47 17.97 8.87
C TRP A 522 0.70 19.07 8.13
N TYR A 523 -0.61 18.87 7.95
CA TYR A 523 -1.49 19.77 7.20
C TYR A 523 -2.73 20.09 8.03
N LYS A 524 -3.22 21.33 7.99
CA LYS A 524 -4.50 21.65 8.65
C LYS A 524 -5.64 20.87 8.00
N LEU A 525 -6.61 20.42 8.79
CA LEU A 525 -7.82 19.79 8.26
C LEU A 525 -8.57 20.72 7.29
N THR A 526 -8.58 22.03 7.55
CA THR A 526 -9.17 23.02 6.64
C THR A 526 -8.45 23.11 5.30
N GLU A 527 -7.11 22.98 5.31
CA GLU A 527 -6.32 22.92 4.08
C GLU A 527 -6.68 21.67 3.28
N LEU A 528 -6.72 20.50 3.93
CA LEU A 528 -7.04 19.24 3.23
C LEU A 528 -8.43 19.25 2.59
N LYS A 529 -9.44 19.81 3.27
CA LYS A 529 -10.78 19.98 2.67
C LYS A 529 -10.81 20.86 1.44
N SER A 530 -9.82 21.75 1.28
CA SER A 530 -9.69 22.65 0.14
C SER A 530 -8.80 22.03 -0.96
N CYS A 531 -7.59 21.59 -0.61
CA CYS A 531 -6.62 21.10 -1.59
C CYS A 531 -6.91 19.68 -2.11
N LEU A 532 -7.69 18.87 -1.37
CA LEU A 532 -8.14 17.54 -1.84
C LEU A 532 -9.49 17.60 -2.57
N ALA A 533 -10.19 18.74 -2.55
CA ALA A 533 -11.33 18.95 -3.44
C ALA A 533 -10.84 19.04 -4.91
N ALA A 534 -11.76 18.87 -5.85
CA ALA A 534 -11.43 18.77 -7.28
C ALA A 534 -10.72 20.01 -7.88
N ASP A 535 -10.77 21.17 -7.22
CA ASP A 535 -10.10 22.39 -7.68
C ASP A 535 -8.68 22.57 -7.10
N HIS A 536 -8.27 21.69 -6.18
CA HIS A 536 -6.93 21.61 -5.57
C HIS A 536 -6.40 22.95 -5.04
N LYS A 537 -7.28 23.77 -4.45
CA LYS A 537 -6.89 25.10 -3.97
C LYS A 537 -6.27 25.02 -2.59
N THR A 538 -5.10 25.65 -2.45
CA THR A 538 -4.51 25.92 -1.13
C THR A 538 -5.13 27.14 -0.47
N LEU A 539 -5.19 27.12 0.86
CA LEU A 539 -5.48 28.28 1.71
C LEU A 539 -4.25 29.18 1.90
N GLY A 540 -3.08 28.79 1.38
CA GLY A 540 -1.86 29.59 1.40
C GLY A 540 -1.41 29.89 2.83
N GLN A 541 -1.33 31.17 3.19
CA GLN A 541 -0.88 31.58 4.53
C GLN A 541 -1.81 31.08 5.65
N ASP A 542 -3.10 30.92 5.36
CA ASP A 542 -4.08 30.42 6.34
C ASP A 542 -3.90 28.93 6.66
N ALA A 543 -3.17 28.19 5.82
CA ALA A 543 -2.78 26.81 6.10
C ALA A 543 -1.67 26.70 7.16
N ARG A 544 -0.93 27.79 7.43
CA ARG A 544 0.20 27.81 8.38
C ARG A 544 -0.26 27.93 9.82
N ILE A 545 0.47 27.32 10.76
CA ILE A 545 0.34 27.64 12.19
C ILE A 545 1.12 28.94 12.43
N ALA A 546 0.49 29.93 13.05
CA ALA A 546 1.19 31.18 13.40
C ALA A 546 2.36 30.88 14.34
N GLU A 547 3.57 31.34 13.99
CA GLU A 547 4.69 31.34 14.92
C GLU A 547 4.29 32.19 16.12
N GLN A 548 4.26 31.59 17.31
CA GLN A 548 4.20 32.39 18.53
C GLN A 548 5.52 33.16 18.59
N ALA A 549 5.47 34.46 18.32
CA ALA A 549 6.54 35.37 18.73
C ALA A 549 6.68 35.17 20.24
N ASP A 550 7.78 34.55 20.67
CA ASP A 550 8.11 34.46 22.09
C ASP A 550 7.95 35.86 22.66
N ALA A 551 7.02 35.99 23.62
CA ALA A 551 6.77 37.25 24.27
C ALA A 551 8.09 37.72 24.88
N THR A 552 8.70 38.74 24.25
CA THR A 552 9.83 39.46 24.82
C THR A 552 9.46 39.79 26.27
N PRO A 553 10.22 39.36 27.28
CA PRO A 553 9.86 39.63 28.66
C PRO A 553 9.81 41.14 28.82
N SER A 554 8.61 41.67 29.12
CA SER A 554 8.44 43.08 29.42
C SER A 554 9.35 43.45 30.59
N PRO A 555 10.10 44.57 30.54
CA PRO A 555 10.98 44.96 31.62
C PRO A 555 10.14 45.18 32.88
N GLN A 556 10.44 44.45 33.96
CA GLN A 556 9.88 44.75 35.27
C GLN A 556 10.20 46.21 35.64
N PRO A 557 9.24 46.99 36.17
CA PRO A 557 9.55 48.29 36.73
C PRO A 557 10.43 48.10 37.97
N SER A 558 11.63 48.68 37.94
CA SER A 558 12.52 48.75 39.10
C SER A 558 11.89 49.64 40.18
N GLY A 559 11.24 49.02 41.16
CA GLY A 559 10.81 49.67 42.39
C GLY A 559 12.01 49.99 43.28
N LYS A 560 12.13 51.25 43.70
CA LYS A 560 13.14 51.73 44.67
C LYS A 560 13.00 51.02 46.02
N PRO A 561 14.09 50.85 46.79
CA PRO A 561 14.04 50.28 48.13
C PRO A 561 13.53 51.31 49.14
N ALA A 562 12.57 50.91 49.97
CA ALA A 562 12.24 51.61 51.22
C ALA A 562 12.91 50.87 52.38
N THR A 563 13.79 51.59 53.07
CA THR A 563 14.32 51.31 54.41
C THR A 563 13.23 51.52 55.46
N ASP A 564 13.07 50.62 56.45
CA ASP A 564 13.37 50.85 57.89
C ASP A 564 12.95 49.64 58.78
N PRO A 565 13.21 49.58 60.11
CA PRO A 565 13.97 48.48 60.72
C PRO A 565 13.22 47.74 61.86
N ASP A 566 13.96 46.85 62.54
CA ASP A 566 13.73 46.29 63.88
C ASP A 566 12.53 45.36 64.14
N ALA A 567 12.84 44.11 64.50
CA ALA A 567 12.56 43.58 65.84
C ALA A 567 13.12 42.15 66.00
N ALA A 568 13.96 41.98 67.01
CA ALA A 568 14.46 40.69 67.47
C ALA A 568 13.70 40.20 68.72
N THR A 569 13.55 38.87 68.80
CA THR A 569 13.54 37.99 70.00
C THR A 569 12.44 38.11 71.07
N HIS A 570 11.70 37.00 71.23
CA HIS A 570 11.35 36.24 72.45
C HIS A 570 10.41 35.10 71.98
N GLY A 571 10.31 33.87 72.48
CA GLY A 571 10.68 33.19 73.72
C GLY A 571 9.77 31.94 73.83
N ALA A 572 10.25 30.87 74.45
CA ALA A 572 9.73 29.49 74.43
C ALA A 572 8.31 29.23 75.01
N GLY A 573 7.73 28.06 74.68
CA GLY A 573 6.58 27.48 75.40
C GLY A 573 6.12 26.11 74.92
N LYS A 574 5.95 25.15 75.84
CA LYS A 574 5.77 23.68 75.69
C LYS A 574 4.31 23.20 75.55
N GLY A 575 4.16 21.96 75.02
CA GLY A 575 3.21 20.91 75.46
C GLY A 575 1.78 20.99 74.92
N THR A 576 0.98 19.93 74.70
CA THR A 576 1.02 18.48 74.95
C THR A 576 -0.25 17.86 74.31
N GLY A 577 -0.25 16.56 73.99
CA GLY A 577 -1.44 15.70 73.79
C GLY A 577 -1.57 15.12 72.36
N ALA A 578 -1.10 13.92 72.04
CA ALA A 578 -1.50 12.55 72.46
C ALA A 578 -2.76 12.00 71.74
N GLY A 579 -2.59 10.83 71.09
CA GLY A 579 -3.64 10.00 70.48
C GLY A 579 -3.16 9.28 69.21
N GLN A 580 -2.18 8.37 69.30
CA GLN A 580 -2.33 6.89 69.16
C GLN A 580 -2.84 6.44 67.76
N ALA A 581 -1.96 5.85 66.92
CA ALA A 581 -1.60 4.42 66.84
C ALA A 581 -2.37 3.76 65.67
N SER A 582 -1.88 2.83 64.85
CA SER A 582 -0.65 2.06 64.65
C SER A 582 -0.66 1.67 63.14
N SER A 583 0.43 1.44 62.41
CA SER A 583 1.26 0.22 62.41
C SER A 583 2.44 0.49 61.44
N THR A 584 3.72 0.40 61.85
CA THR A 584 4.62 -0.78 61.77
C THR A 584 4.58 -1.49 60.41
N THR A 585 5.66 -1.78 59.69
CA THR A 585 7.11 -1.66 59.90
C THR A 585 7.82 -2.00 58.59
N ASN A 586 9.00 -1.41 58.43
CA ASN A 586 10.09 -1.75 57.49
C ASN A 586 10.23 -3.23 57.11
N ALA A 587 10.65 -3.47 55.87
CA ALA A 587 11.88 -4.21 55.60
C ALA A 587 12.40 -3.95 54.18
N ARG A 588 13.53 -3.26 54.12
CA ARG A 588 14.49 -3.28 53.00
C ARG A 588 15.57 -4.30 53.39
N PRO A 589 16.12 -5.07 52.45
CA PRO A 589 17.56 -5.32 52.42
C PRO A 589 18.10 -4.90 51.04
N THR A 590 19.01 -3.93 50.98
CA THR A 590 20.48 -4.06 50.92
C THR A 590 21.03 -4.74 49.67
N SER A 591 22.00 -4.03 49.09
CA SER A 591 22.75 -4.26 47.85
C SER A 591 23.86 -5.31 47.97
N LEU A 592 24.53 -5.54 46.82
CA LEU A 592 25.81 -6.24 46.52
C LEU A 592 25.59 -7.61 45.84
N ALA A 593 26.29 -8.02 44.77
CA ALA A 593 27.39 -7.43 44.01
C ALA A 593 27.48 -8.02 42.58
N ARG A 594 27.95 -7.16 41.66
CA ARG A 594 28.89 -7.37 40.54
C ARG A 594 29.44 -8.80 40.28
N THR A 595 29.18 -9.27 39.05
CA THR A 595 30.11 -9.89 38.08
C THR A 595 29.50 -9.61 36.69
N GLY A 596 30.10 -8.98 35.69
CA GLY A 596 31.51 -8.95 35.30
C GLY A 596 31.67 -9.76 34.01
N SER A 597 31.46 -9.15 32.83
CA SER A 597 32.15 -9.50 31.59
C SER A 597 31.96 -8.40 30.55
N SER A 598 33.03 -7.65 30.40
CA SER A 598 33.31 -6.64 29.39
C SER A 598 33.63 -7.35 28.07
N VAL A 599 33.00 -6.96 26.97
CA VAL A 599 33.58 -7.18 25.63
C VAL A 599 33.90 -5.81 25.06
N THR A 600 35.18 -5.51 25.07
CA THR A 600 35.77 -4.29 24.55
C THR A 600 35.76 -4.32 23.03
N VAL A 601 35.23 -3.23 22.49
CA VAL A 601 35.30 -2.72 21.13
C VAL A 601 36.75 -2.69 20.62
N PHE A 602 37.02 -3.27 19.44
CA PHE A 602 38.15 -2.87 18.61
C PHE A 602 37.64 -2.04 17.42
N VAL A 603 37.89 -0.73 17.51
CA VAL A 603 37.97 0.17 16.36
C VAL A 603 39.38 0.04 15.79
N VAL A 604 39.49 -0.30 14.51
CA VAL A 604 40.67 0.06 13.71
C VAL A 604 40.17 0.74 12.44
N LEU A 605 40.31 2.07 12.45
CA LEU A 605 40.32 2.95 11.30
C LEU A 605 41.65 2.74 10.55
N THR A 606 41.59 2.45 9.26
CA THR A 606 42.62 2.88 8.30
C THR A 606 41.96 3.32 7.01
N VAL A 607 41.89 4.65 6.85
CA VAL A 607 41.67 5.36 5.60
C VAL A 607 42.98 5.32 4.81
N GLY A 608 42.91 4.97 3.53
CA GLY A 608 44.01 5.03 2.58
C GLY A 608 43.48 5.24 1.17
N LEU A 609 43.34 6.51 0.79
CA LEU A 609 43.13 7.00 -0.57
C LEU A 609 44.18 6.45 -1.55
N MET A 610 43.75 5.98 -2.73
CA MET A 610 44.38 6.34 -4.01
C MET A 610 43.35 6.31 -5.15
N LEU A 611 43.02 7.51 -5.64
CA LEU A 611 42.53 7.77 -6.99
C LEU A 611 43.75 7.94 -7.93
N ILE A 612 43.52 7.66 -9.22
CA ILE A 612 44.21 8.14 -10.44
C ILE A 612 44.97 7.07 -11.25
N GLY A 613 44.49 6.89 -12.49
CA GLY A 613 45.13 6.27 -13.65
C GLY A 613 44.03 5.71 -14.59
N VAL A 614 43.37 6.49 -15.45
CA VAL A 614 43.83 6.95 -16.79
C VAL A 614 44.59 5.80 -17.48
N SER A 615 44.17 5.16 -18.57
CA SER A 615 43.54 5.64 -19.79
C SER A 615 43.22 4.46 -20.71
N LEU A 616 42.17 4.61 -21.54
CA LEU A 616 42.04 4.19 -22.94
C LEU A 616 42.83 2.95 -23.40
N ASN A 617 42.11 1.93 -23.88
CA ASN A 617 42.53 1.30 -25.13
C ASN A 617 41.35 1.07 -26.08
N VAL A 618 41.59 1.58 -27.27
CA VAL A 618 40.74 1.73 -28.42
C VAL A 618 40.72 0.43 -29.21
N TRP A 619 39.52 -0.04 -29.53
CA TRP A 619 39.09 -0.49 -30.85
C TRP A 619 40.20 -0.75 -31.91
N ARG A 620 40.39 -2.03 -32.28
CA ARG A 620 40.71 -2.49 -33.66
C ARG A 620 40.71 -4.03 -33.64
N MET A 621 39.66 -4.66 -34.15
CA MET A 621 39.42 -5.03 -35.56
C MET A 621 39.90 -6.44 -35.93
N ARG A 622 38.94 -7.19 -36.49
CA ARG A 622 39.03 -8.27 -37.49
C ARG A 622 39.49 -9.65 -36.99
N ARG A 623 38.53 -10.57 -36.86
CA ARG A 623 38.04 -11.37 -38.00
C ARG A 623 36.57 -11.70 -37.84
#